data_AF-A0A7S1DW44-F1
#
_entry.id   AF-A0A7S1DW44-F1
#
_cell.length_a   1.000
_cell.length_b   1.000
_cell.length_c   1.000
_cell.angle_alpha   90.00
_cell.angle_beta   90.00
_cell.angle_gamma   90.00
#
_symmetry.space_group_name_H-M   'P 1'
#
loop_
_entity.id
_entity.type
_entity.pdbx_description
1 polymer ?
#
loop_
_entity_poly.entity_id
_entity_poly.type
_entity_poly.pdbx_seq_one_letter_code
_entity_poly.pdbx_strand_id
1 'polypeptide(L)'
;QPNQGLVLHRNDTAASPVRPWPRAGVRGFTLIELIVVMAIVALLASIAAPRYFQSLQRSKETALLSSLNTMRDAIDQFAADKGRYPESLAELATARYIREIPEDPIAGSRETWVELRSPVRQ
;
A
#
# COMPACT_ATOMS: atom_id res chain seq x y z
N GLN A 1 -57.44 77.16 34.88
CA GLN A 1 -56.29 76.28 35.15
C GLN A 1 -56.37 75.07 34.21
N PRO A 2 -55.23 74.56 33.73
CA PRO A 2 -55.14 73.78 32.48
C PRO A 2 -54.86 72.27 32.69
N ASN A 3 -54.73 71.56 31.56
CA ASN A 3 -54.00 70.30 31.31
C ASN A 3 -54.93 69.12 30.96
N GLN A 4 -55.20 68.88 29.67
CA GLN A 4 -54.34 68.10 28.76
C GLN A 4 -54.01 66.71 29.30
N GLY A 5 -54.94 65.78 29.07
CA GLY A 5 -54.66 64.35 29.06
C GLY A 5 -54.51 63.86 27.62
N LEU A 6 -53.35 64.12 27.04
CA LEU A 6 -52.76 63.28 25.98
C LEU A 6 -52.70 61.84 26.52
N VAL A 7 -53.13 60.80 25.79
CA VAL A 7 -52.43 59.49 25.69
C VAL A 7 -53.11 58.58 24.64
N LEU A 8 -52.48 58.57 23.46
CA LEU A 8 -52.05 57.42 22.64
C LEU A 8 -53.02 56.29 22.26
N HIS A 9 -53.37 56.30 20.97
CA HIS A 9 -53.73 55.16 20.12
C HIS A 9 -52.74 53.98 20.32
N ARG A 10 -53.18 52.92 21.00
CA ARG A 10 -52.38 51.69 21.19
C ARG A 10 -52.82 50.65 20.17
N ASN A 11 -51.98 50.42 19.15
CA ASN A 11 -52.09 49.28 18.27
C ASN A 11 -51.73 48.01 19.07
N ASP A 12 -52.74 47.26 19.49
CA ASP A 12 -52.56 45.94 20.08
C ASP A 12 -52.34 44.89 18.97
N THR A 13 -51.28 45.05 18.18
CA THR A 13 -50.68 43.92 17.46
C THR A 13 -49.65 43.28 18.38
N ALA A 14 -50.12 42.46 19.30
CA ALA A 14 -49.27 41.55 20.06
C ALA A 14 -48.74 40.48 19.10
N ALA A 15 -47.64 40.80 18.39
CA ALA A 15 -46.85 39.82 17.68
C ALA A 15 -46.38 38.77 18.70
N SER A 16 -46.88 37.54 18.56
CA SER A 16 -46.48 36.43 19.41
C SER A 16 -45.00 36.15 19.17
N PRO A 17 -44.13 36.13 20.19
CA PRO A 17 -42.74 35.76 19.99
C PRO A 17 -42.68 34.27 19.64
N VAL A 18 -42.32 33.96 18.38
CA VAL A 18 -42.01 32.60 17.94
C VAL A 18 -40.84 32.11 18.80
N ARG A 19 -41.11 31.18 19.71
CA ARG A 19 -40.07 30.58 20.55
C ARG A 19 -39.17 29.72 19.64
N PRO A 20 -37.87 30.05 19.49
CA PRO A 20 -36.97 29.20 18.73
C PRO A 20 -36.83 27.86 19.47
N TRP A 21 -36.92 26.76 18.72
CA TRP A 21 -36.73 25.42 19.26
C TRP A 21 -35.32 25.29 19.85
N PRO A 22 -35.16 24.57 20.98
CA PRO A 22 -33.84 24.31 21.54
C PRO A 22 -33.03 23.51 20.52
N ARG A 23 -31.98 24.12 19.97
CA ARG A 23 -30.98 23.40 19.18
C ARG A 23 -30.25 22.47 20.13
N ALA A 24 -30.48 21.16 20.01
CA ALA A 24 -29.66 20.18 20.71
C ALA A 24 -28.20 20.42 20.33
N GLY A 25 -27.36 20.77 21.30
CA GLY A 25 -25.95 21.03 21.07
C GLY A 25 -25.28 19.82 20.47
N VAL A 26 -24.50 20.02 19.40
CA VAL A 26 -23.65 18.98 18.83
C VAL A 26 -22.63 18.59 19.90
N ARG A 27 -22.74 17.37 20.44
CA ARG A 27 -21.76 16.80 21.36
C ARG A 27 -20.46 16.57 20.59
N GLY A 28 -19.36 17.16 21.06
CA GLY A 28 -18.03 16.96 20.49
C GLY A 28 -17.42 15.62 20.90
N PHE A 29 -16.46 15.14 20.10
CA PHE A 29 -15.67 13.93 20.35
C PHE A 29 -14.76 14.14 21.57
N THR A 30 -14.56 13.11 22.39
CA THR A 30 -13.70 13.19 23.58
C THR A 30 -12.28 12.67 23.31
N LEU A 31 -11.28 13.14 24.06
CA LEU A 31 -9.89 12.66 23.93
C LEU A 31 -9.77 11.16 24.23
N ILE A 32 -10.51 10.67 25.22
CA ILE A 32 -10.51 9.26 25.60
C ILE A 32 -11.00 8.36 24.46
N GLU A 33 -11.97 8.84 23.67
CA GLU A 33 -12.52 8.12 22.53
C GLU A 33 -11.48 7.95 21.42
N LEU A 34 -10.68 8.97 21.15
CA LEU A 34 -9.55 8.86 20.22
C LEU A 34 -8.45 7.92 20.75
N ILE A 35 -8.16 7.94 22.05
CA ILE A 35 -7.14 7.06 22.65
C ILE A 35 -7.54 5.59 22.50
N VAL A 36 -8.82 5.25 22.77
CA VAL A 36 -9.31 3.87 22.61
C VAL A 36 -9.25 3.44 21.15
N VAL A 37 -9.61 4.31 20.21
CA VAL A 37 -9.52 4.00 18.77
C VAL A 37 -8.07 3.75 18.35
N MET A 38 -7.13 4.61 18.76
CA MET A 38 -5.71 4.41 18.46
C MET A 38 -5.16 3.14 19.11
N ALA A 39 -5.60 2.78 20.31
CA ALA A 39 -5.22 1.54 20.97
C ALA A 39 -5.68 0.31 20.16
N ILE A 40 -6.92 0.31 19.65
CA ILE A 40 -7.44 -0.77 18.80
C ILE A 40 -6.69 -0.82 17.46
N VAL A 41 -6.44 0.32 16.82
CA VAL A 41 -5.67 0.39 15.56
C VAL A 41 -4.25 -0.14 15.75
N ALA A 42 -3.56 0.25 16.82
CA ALA A 42 -2.22 -0.23 17.12
C ALA A 42 -2.20 -1.75 17.38
N LEU A 43 -3.20 -2.27 18.11
CA LEU A 43 -3.35 -3.70 18.33
C LEU A 43 -3.53 -4.45 17.01
N LEU A 44 -4.44 -4.01 16.14
CA LEU A 44 -4.66 -4.63 14.83
C LEU A 44 -3.40 -4.54 13.95
N ALA A 45 -2.75 -3.38 13.91
CA ALA A 45 -1.53 -3.15 13.14
C ALA A 45 -0.40 -4.09 13.57
N SER A 46 -0.26 -4.37 14.88
CA SER A 46 0.78 -5.27 15.40
C SER A 46 0.66 -6.71 14.88
N ILE A 47 -0.57 -7.18 14.61
CA ILE A 47 -0.82 -8.52 14.06
C ILE A 47 -0.80 -8.49 12.53
N ALA A 48 -1.27 -7.41 11.92
CA ALA A 48 -1.35 -7.27 10.46
C ALA A 48 0.01 -7.05 9.80
N ALA A 49 0.87 -6.20 10.39
CA ALA A 49 2.17 -5.85 9.83
C ALA A 49 3.09 -7.05 9.55
N PRO A 50 3.37 -7.98 10.49
CA PRO A 50 4.24 -9.12 10.21
C PRO A 50 3.67 -10.04 9.13
N ARG A 51 2.35 -10.22 9.07
CA ARG A 51 1.69 -11.02 8.04
C ARG A 51 1.86 -10.41 6.64
N TYR A 52 1.73 -9.09 6.54
CA TYR A 52 1.94 -8.37 5.29
C TYR A 52 3.38 -8.54 4.78
N PHE A 53 4.39 -8.34 5.65
CA PHE A 53 5.79 -8.51 5.27
C PHE A 53 6.11 -9.96 4.88
N GLN A 54 5.58 -10.95 5.61
CA GLN A 54 5.77 -12.36 5.25
C GLN A 54 5.16 -12.69 3.88
N SER A 55 3.95 -12.19 3.58
CA SER A 55 3.32 -12.40 2.27
C SER A 55 4.16 -11.77 1.17
N LEU A 56 4.68 -10.56 1.37
CA LEU A 56 5.53 -9.90 0.40
C LEU A 56 6.81 -10.70 0.13
N GLN A 57 7.44 -11.24 1.18
CA GLN A 57 8.64 -12.07 1.01
C GLN A 57 8.35 -13.38 0.28
N ARG A 58 7.22 -14.06 0.58
CA ARG A 58 6.81 -15.27 -0.14
C ARG A 58 6.56 -15.00 -1.63
N SER A 59 5.94 -13.87 -1.96
CA SER A 59 5.74 -13.47 -3.36
C SER A 59 7.06 -13.24 -4.07
N LYS A 60 8.03 -12.58 -3.41
CA LYS A 60 9.38 -12.38 -3.95
C LYS A 60 10.12 -13.71 -4.16
N GLU A 61 10.05 -14.62 -3.19
CA GLU A 61 10.64 -15.96 -3.28
C GLU A 61 10.04 -16.76 -4.44
N THR A 62 8.71 -16.70 -4.61
CA THR A 62 8.02 -17.39 -5.71
C THR A 62 8.44 -16.82 -7.07
N ALA A 63 8.54 -15.49 -7.19
CA ALA A 63 9.04 -14.84 -8.39
C ALA A 63 10.50 -15.24 -8.67
N LEU A 64 11.34 -15.31 -7.64
CA LEU A 64 12.74 -15.74 -7.79
C LEU A 64 12.84 -17.18 -8.30
N LEU A 65 12.07 -18.10 -7.72
CA LEU A 65 12.02 -19.49 -8.16
C LEU A 65 11.56 -19.61 -9.61
N SER A 66 10.57 -18.82 -10.03
CA SER A 66 10.12 -18.77 -11.41
C SER A 66 11.22 -18.30 -12.37
N SER A 67 11.96 -17.25 -11.99
CA SER A 67 13.09 -16.73 -12.76
C SER A 67 14.22 -17.76 -12.89
N LEU A 68 14.57 -18.44 -11.80
CA LEU A 68 15.57 -19.50 -11.78
C LEU A 68 15.19 -20.69 -12.67
N ASN A 69 13.93 -21.14 -12.61
CA ASN A 69 13.46 -22.23 -13.46
C ASN A 69 13.53 -21.84 -14.94
N THR A 70 13.12 -20.62 -15.28
CA THR A 70 13.22 -20.12 -16.67
C THR A 70 14.67 -20.10 -17.17
N MET A 71 15.62 -19.66 -16.34
CA MET A 71 17.03 -19.66 -16.70
C MET A 71 17.58 -21.08 -16.83
N ARG A 72 17.20 -22.00 -15.94
CA ARG A 72 17.60 -23.41 -16.01
C ARG A 72 17.13 -24.07 -17.29
N ASP A 73 15.86 -23.88 -17.65
CA ASP A 73 15.29 -24.45 -18.87
C ASP A 73 16.04 -23.93 -20.11
N ALA A 74 16.40 -22.65 -20.12
CA ALA A 74 17.17 -22.07 -21.21
C ALA A 74 18.62 -22.58 -21.28
N ILE A 75 19.27 -22.81 -20.13
CA ILE A 75 20.60 -23.44 -20.07
C ILE A 75 20.54 -24.86 -20.62
N ASP A 76 19.55 -25.64 -20.20
CA ASP A 76 19.36 -27.03 -20.63
C ASP A 76 19.08 -27.09 -22.14
N GLN A 77 18.27 -26.16 -22.66
CA GLN A 77 18.01 -26.04 -24.09
C GLN A 77 19.27 -25.65 -24.89
N PHE A 78 20.06 -24.70 -24.39
CA PHE A 78 21.33 -24.33 -25.01
C PHE A 78 22.30 -25.52 -25.04
N ALA A 79 22.39 -26.27 -23.95
CA ALA A 79 23.27 -27.43 -23.84
C ALA A 79 22.84 -28.56 -24.80
N ALA A 80 21.53 -28.79 -24.96
CA ALA A 80 21.01 -29.74 -25.92
C ALA A 80 21.35 -29.36 -27.37
N ASP A 81 21.27 -28.07 -27.71
CA ASP A 81 21.47 -27.59 -29.08
C ASP A 81 22.95 -27.39 -29.46
N LYS A 82 23.81 -27.01 -28.49
CA LYS A 82 25.22 -26.68 -28.72
C LYS A 82 26.20 -27.75 -28.21
N GLY A 83 25.72 -28.75 -27.48
CA GLY A 83 26.54 -29.80 -26.88
C GLY A 83 27.50 -29.31 -25.79
N ARG A 84 27.36 -28.06 -25.34
CA ARG A 84 28.12 -27.46 -24.24
C ARG A 84 27.24 -26.51 -23.43
N TYR A 85 27.60 -26.31 -22.18
CA TYR A 85 26.95 -25.29 -21.35
C TYR A 85 27.36 -23.87 -21.80
N PRO A 86 26.49 -22.87 -21.60
CA PRO A 86 26.81 -21.46 -21.85
C PRO A 86 27.88 -20.97 -20.87
N GLU A 87 28.77 -20.09 -21.33
CA GLU A 87 29.84 -19.50 -20.49
C GLU A 87 29.34 -18.33 -19.63
N SER A 88 28.22 -17.71 -20.01
CA SER A 88 27.58 -16.61 -19.30
C SER A 88 26.07 -16.55 -19.59
N LEU A 89 25.30 -15.88 -18.72
CA LEU A 89 23.87 -15.64 -18.96
C LEU A 89 23.64 -14.72 -20.18
N ALA A 90 24.59 -13.83 -20.46
CA ALA A 90 24.57 -12.97 -21.65
C ALA A 90 24.60 -13.77 -22.97
N GLU A 91 25.25 -14.94 -22.97
CA GLU A 91 25.27 -15.84 -24.13
C GLU A 91 23.87 -16.39 -24.44
N LEU A 92 23.07 -16.73 -23.41
CA LEU A 92 21.70 -17.19 -23.57
C LEU A 92 20.77 -16.12 -24.14
N ALA A 93 20.95 -14.87 -23.71
CA ALA A 93 20.19 -13.73 -24.24
C ALA A 93 20.57 -13.43 -25.70
N THR A 94 21.86 -13.47 -26.03
CA THR A 94 22.37 -13.23 -27.39
C THR A 94 21.94 -14.35 -28.34
N ALA A 95 22.00 -15.60 -27.88
CA ALA A 95 21.56 -16.78 -28.63
C ALA A 95 20.03 -16.99 -28.62
N ARG A 96 19.26 -16.03 -28.05
CA ARG A 96 17.80 -15.97 -28.07
C ARG A 96 17.07 -17.13 -27.36
N TYR A 97 17.74 -17.83 -26.45
CA TYR A 97 17.10 -18.82 -25.59
C TYR A 97 16.30 -18.18 -24.45
N ILE A 98 16.64 -16.93 -24.08
CA ILE A 98 15.88 -16.12 -23.13
C ILE A 98 15.59 -14.77 -23.78
N ARG A 99 14.36 -14.26 -23.62
CA ARG A 99 13.94 -12.95 -24.17
C ARG A 99 14.60 -11.77 -23.45
N GLU A 100 14.75 -11.87 -22.14
CA GLU A 100 15.42 -10.89 -21.27
C GLU A 100 15.86 -11.59 -19.97
N ILE A 101 16.94 -11.12 -19.35
CA ILE A 101 17.41 -11.65 -18.05
C ILE A 101 16.40 -11.22 -16.99
N PRO A 102 15.76 -12.15 -16.24
CA PRO A 102 14.78 -11.79 -15.23
C PRO A 102 15.40 -10.94 -14.11
N GLU A 103 14.67 -9.93 -13.65
CA GLU A 103 15.06 -9.12 -12.48
C GLU A 103 15.02 -9.96 -11.19
N ASP A 104 15.98 -9.74 -10.28
CA ASP A 104 15.99 -10.36 -8.95
C ASP A 104 14.98 -9.62 -8.03
N PRO A 105 13.87 -10.29 -7.62
CA PRO A 105 12.84 -9.67 -6.79
C PRO A 105 13.24 -9.49 -5.32
N ILE A 106 14.34 -10.11 -4.87
CA ILE A 106 14.87 -9.99 -3.50
C ILE A 106 15.81 -8.78 -3.40
N ALA A 107 16.69 -8.59 -4.40
CA ALA A 107 17.66 -7.48 -4.42
C ALA A 107 17.12 -6.19 -5.08
N GLY A 108 16.06 -6.27 -5.89
CA GLY A 108 15.50 -5.12 -6.62
C GLY A 108 16.46 -4.55 -7.67
N SER A 109 17.44 -5.34 -8.13
CA SER A 109 18.46 -4.95 -9.09
C SER A 109 18.67 -6.03 -10.14
N ARG A 110 18.90 -5.60 -11.39
CA ARG A 110 19.28 -6.43 -12.55
C ARG A 110 20.71 -6.97 -12.45
N GLU A 111 21.52 -6.43 -11.53
CA GLU A 111 22.98 -6.64 -11.49
C GLU A 111 23.44 -7.64 -10.43
N THR A 112 22.53 -8.26 -9.67
CA THR A 112 22.88 -9.12 -8.51
C THR A 112 23.06 -10.60 -8.85
N TRP A 113 22.82 -11.01 -10.11
CA TRP A 113 23.15 -12.38 -10.52
C TRP A 113 24.67 -12.59 -10.51
N VAL A 114 25.20 -13.08 -9.39
CA VAL A 114 26.60 -13.47 -9.27
C VAL A 114 26.80 -14.75 -10.07
N GLU A 115 27.31 -14.61 -11.29
CA GLU A 115 27.72 -15.75 -12.12
C GLU A 115 28.86 -16.50 -11.41
N LEU A 116 28.53 -17.61 -10.76
CA LEU A 116 29.54 -18.55 -10.28
C LEU A 116 30.13 -19.26 -11.50
N ARG A 117 31.25 -18.73 -12.03
CA ARG A 117 32.03 -19.41 -13.07
C ARG A 117 32.32 -20.83 -12.63
N SER A 118 31.79 -21.82 -13.35
CA SER A 118 32.18 -23.21 -13.16
C SER A 118 33.68 -23.31 -13.42
N PRO A 119 34.50 -23.82 -12.47
CA PRO A 119 35.90 -24.07 -12.75
C PRO A 119 35.97 -25.07 -13.90
N VAL A 120 36.45 -24.59 -15.06
CA VAL A 120 36.79 -25.43 -16.21
C VAL A 120 37.79 -26.47 -15.68
N ARG A 121 37.36 -27.74 -15.62
CA ARG A 121 38.28 -28.85 -15.40
C ARG A 121 39.13 -28.92 -16.66
N GLN A 122 40.36 -28.40 -16.59
CA GLN A 122 41.41 -28.73 -17.57
C GLN A 122 41.63 -30.25 -17.59
#